data_AF-A0A1J3JFF8-F1
#
_entry.id   AF-A0A1J3JFF8-F1
#
_cell.length_a   1.000
_cell.length_b   1.000
_cell.length_c   1.000
_cell.angle_alpha   90.00
_cell.angle_beta   90.00
_cell.angle_gamma   90.00
#
_symmetry.space_group_name_H-M   'P 1'
#
loop_
_entity.id
_entity.type
_entity.pdbx_description
1 polymer ?
#
loop_
_entity_poly.entity_id
_entity_poly.type
_entity_poly.pdbx_seq_one_letter_code
_entity_poly.pdbx_strand_id
1 'polypeptide(L)' 'DVKYDISKLCYNSAGNIVIFWNSIQRMSLELLSAEISLERREEGEVWGKIEWSGALFKLDPLSESYSVKVLYSAPVYS' A
#
# COMPACT_ATOMS: atom_id res chain seq x y z
N ASP A 1 1.17 3.02 20.79
CA ASP A 1 1.69 3.63 19.54
C ASP A 1 1.22 2.84 18.33
N VAL A 2 0.89 3.53 17.23
CA VAL A 2 0.60 2.88 15.94
C VAL A 2 1.90 2.72 15.18
N LYS A 3 2.21 1.51 14.72
CA LYS A 3 3.40 1.23 13.91
C LYS A 3 3.00 0.99 12.46
N TYR A 4 3.71 1.62 11.54
CA TYR A 4 3.56 1.43 10.11
C TYR A 4 4.83 0.81 9.52
N ASP A 5 4.66 -0.12 8.58
CA ASP A 5 5.76 -0.80 7.90
C ASP A 5 5.41 -1.07 6.43
N ILE A 6 6.23 -0.59 5.49
CA ILE A 6 5.99 -0.78 4.05
C ILE A 6 6.33 -2.22 3.69
N SER A 7 5.32 -2.95 3.23
CA SER A 7 5.47 -4.35 2.81
C SER A 7 5.96 -4.47 1.37
N LYS A 8 5.49 -3.57 0.48
CA LYS A 8 5.83 -3.59 -0.95
C LYS A 8 5.57 -2.24 -1.60
N LEU A 9 6.42 -1.91 -2.57
CA LEU A 9 6.26 -0.80 -3.50
C LEU A 9 6.35 -1.36 -4.92
N CYS A 10 5.40 -1.03 -5.78
CA CYS A 10 5.40 -1.45 -7.19
C CYS A 10 4.66 -0.44 -8.08
N TYR A 11 4.57 -0.74 -9.37
CA TYR A 11 3.78 0.01 -10.33
C TYR A 11 2.66 -0.87 -10.91
N ASN A 12 1.50 -0.28 -11.21
CA ASN A 12 0.45 -0.95 -11.97
C ASN A 12 0.63 -0.75 -13.48
N SER A 13 -0.29 -1.29 -14.29
CA SER A 13 -0.26 -1.16 -15.75
C SER A 13 -0.43 0.27 -16.26
N ALA A 14 -1.03 1.16 -15.47
CA ALA A 14 -1.16 2.59 -15.79
C ALA A 14 0.10 3.39 -15.43
N GLY A 15 1.12 2.76 -14.83
CA GLY A 15 2.33 3.44 -14.36
C GLY A 15 2.15 4.15 -13.02
N ASN A 16 1.02 3.95 -12.34
CA ASN A 16 0.79 4.50 -11.01
C ASN A 16 1.59 3.72 -9.97
N ILE A 17 2.10 4.43 -8.96
CA ILE A 17 2.72 3.80 -7.80
C ILE A 17 1.63 3.09 -7.01
N VAL A 18 1.91 1.86 -6.58
CA VAL A 18 1.08 1.13 -5.62
C VAL A 18 1.93 0.79 -4.40
N ILE A 19 1.48 1.22 -3.22
CA ILE A 19 2.16 0.99 -1.94
C ILE A 19 1.29 0.08 -1.10
N PHE A 20 1.90 -0.93 -0.50
CA PHE A 20 1.28 -1.80 0.50
C PHE A 20 2.00 -1.61 1.84
N TRP A 21 1.27 -1.41 2.92
CA TRP A 21 1.86 -1.28 4.25
C TRP A 21 1.01 -1.90 5.34
N ASN A 22 1.69 -2.42 6.36
CA ASN A 22 1.06 -2.90 7.57
C ASN A 22 0.73 -1.72 8.48
N SER A 23 -0.48 -1.67 9.02
CA SER A 23 -0.85 -0.85 10.19
C SER A 23 -1.06 -1.76 11.38
N ILE A 24 -0.25 -1.58 12.42
CA ILE A 24 -0.33 -2.35 13.66
C ILE A 24 -0.96 -1.43 14.71
N GLN A 25 -2.18 -1.75 15.13
CA GLN A 25 -2.90 -1.02 16.17
C GLN A 25 -3.32 -1.95 17.29
N ARG A 26 -2.64 -1.84 18.45
CA ARG A 26 -2.86 -2.55 19.74
C ARG A 26 -2.94 -4.08 19.65
N MET A 27 -3.91 -4.59 18.91
CA MET A 27 -4.26 -5.99 18.73
C MET A 27 -4.78 -6.28 17.32
N SER A 28 -4.60 -5.40 16.34
CA SER A 28 -5.05 -5.64 14.97
C SER A 28 -3.95 -5.29 13.99
N LEU A 29 -3.81 -6.14 12.97
CA LEU A 29 -2.87 -5.96 11.87
C LEU A 29 -3.69 -5.80 10.59
N GLU A 30 -3.61 -4.62 9.99
CA GLU A 30 -4.27 -4.32 8.72
C GLU A 30 -3.23 -4.16 7.62
N LEU A 31 -3.41 -4.86 6.50
CA LEU A 31 -2.70 -4.56 5.27
C LEU A 31 -3.49 -3.49 4.51
N LEU A 32 -2.91 -2.31 4.44
CA LEU A 32 -3.43 -1.17 3.71
C LEU A 32 -2.75 -1.09 2.34
N SER A 33 -3.42 -0.46 1.40
CA SER A 33 -2.87 -0.13 0.10
C SER A 33 -3.38 1.22 -0.40
N ALA A 34 -2.58 1.84 -1.25
CA ALA A 34 -2.93 3.06 -1.96
C ALA A 34 -2.30 3.05 -3.34
N GLU A 35 -3.03 3.61 -4.30
CA GLU A 35 -2.55 3.89 -5.64
C GLU A 35 -2.38 5.39 -5.81
N ILE A 36 -1.21 5.76 -6.34
CA ILE A 36 -0.79 7.14 -6.48
C ILE A 36 -0.37 7.35 -7.93
N SER A 37 -1.11 8.16 -8.68
CA SER A 37 -0.66 8.61 -9.99
C SER A 37 0.39 9.69 -9.83
N LEU A 38 1.37 9.72 -10.74
CA LEU A 38 2.41 10.73 -10.75
C LEU A 38 2.21 11.69 -11.92
N GLU A 39 2.36 12.97 -11.65
CA GLU A 39 2.43 14.01 -12.67
C GLU A 39 3.74 14.77 -12.55
N ARG A 40 4.39 15.04 -13.68
CA ARG A 40 5.53 15.95 -13.75
C ARG A 40 5.00 17.35 -14.01
N ARG A 41 5.41 18.31 -13.20
CA ARG A 41 5.08 19.72 -13.38
C ARG A 41 6.29 20.49 -13.88
N GLU A 42 6.07 21.77 -14.13
CA GLU A 42 7.13 22.70 -14.51
C GLU A 42 8.26 22.68 -13.46
N GLU A 43 9.45 23.09 -13.86
CA GLU A 43 10.64 23.19 -12.98
C GLU A 43 11.13 21.85 -12.39
N GLY A 44 10.67 20.71 -12.93
CA GLY A 44 11.18 19.39 -12.55
C GLY A 44 10.51 18.79 -11.31
N GLU A 45 9.42 19.39 -10.84
CA GLU A 45 8.62 18.85 -9.74
C GLU A 45 7.87 17.58 -10.15
N VAL A 46 7.69 16.67 -9.19
CA VAL A 46 6.86 15.47 -9.34
C VAL A 46 5.81 15.49 -8.24
N TRP A 47 4.53 15.53 -8.64
CA TRP A 47 3.40 15.51 -7.72
C TRP A 47 2.73 14.14 -7.76
N GLY A 48 2.23 13.70 -6.60
CA GLY A 48 1.46 12.48 -6.46
C GLY A 48 0.01 12.79 -6.13
N LYS A 49 -0.94 12.18 -6.86
CA LYS A 49 -2.37 12.20 -6.52
C LYS A 49 -2.78 10.80 -6.06
N ILE A 50 -3.40 10.71 -4.88
CA ILE A 50 -3.96 9.46 -4.39
C ILE A 50 -5.23 9.19 -5.20
N GLU A 51 -5.19 8.17 -6.06
CA GLU A 51 -6.35 7.73 -6.85
C GLU A 51 -7.28 6.89 -5.99
N TRP A 52 -6.72 6.05 -5.12
CA TRP A 52 -7.47 5.32 -4.10
C TRP A 52 -6.59 4.97 -2.89
N SER A 53 -7.21 4.78 -1.73
CA SER A 53 -6.56 4.18 -0.56
C SER A 53 -7.57 3.39 0.28
N GLY A 54 -7.12 2.30 0.92
CA GLY A 54 -8.00 1.46 1.71
C GLY A 54 -7.35 0.21 2.29
N ALA A 55 -8.08 -0.47 3.16
CA ALA A 55 -7.69 -1.76 3.73
C ALA A 55 -8.00 -2.89 2.75
N LEU A 56 -6.99 -3.72 2.46
CA LEU A 56 -7.13 -4.93 1.67
C LEU A 56 -7.37 -6.16 2.54
N PHE A 57 -6.76 -6.19 3.71
CA PHE A 57 -6.83 -7.34 4.60
C PHE A 57 -6.76 -6.91 6.07
N LYS A 58 -7.54 -7.57 6.91
CA LYS A 58 -7.50 -7.41 8.37
C LYS A 58 -7.24 -8.77 8.99
N LEU A 59 -6.18 -8.87 9.77
CA LEU A 59 -5.86 -10.09 10.51
C LEU A 59 -6.46 -10.01 11.91
N ASP A 60 -7.03 -11.13 12.36
CA ASP A 60 -7.59 -11.25 13.71
C ASP A 60 -6.50 -11.03 14.77
N PRO A 61 -6.79 -10.26 15.84
CA PRO A 61 -5.99 -10.16 17.04
C PRO A 61 -5.35 -11.43 17.60
N LEU A 62 -6.01 -12.56 17.43
CA LEU A 62 -5.58 -13.86 17.96
C LEU A 62 -4.52 -14.54 17.08
N SER A 63 -4.20 -13.97 15.93
CA SER A 63 -3.18 -14.51 15.04
C SER A 63 -1.79 -14.14 15.56
N GLU A 64 -0.91 -15.12 15.76
CA GLU A 64 0.48 -14.91 16.24
C GLU A 64 1.40 -14.20 15.21
N SER A 65 0.85 -13.69 14.10
CA SER A 65 1.64 -13.04 13.05
C SER A 65 1.71 -11.53 13.27
N TYR A 66 2.94 -11.01 13.35
CA TYR A 66 3.21 -9.59 13.58
C TYR A 66 3.28 -8.73 12.31
N SER A 67 3.25 -9.34 11.12
CA SER A 67 3.23 -8.63 9.83
C SER A 67 2.64 -9.47 8.70
N VAL A 68 2.06 -8.80 7.69
CA VAL A 68 1.68 -9.40 6.42
C VAL A 68 2.75 -9.05 5.39
N LYS A 69 3.20 -10.05 4.62
CA LYS A 69 4.15 -9.85 3.53
C LYS A 69 3.46 -10.07 2.19
N VAL A 70 3.51 -9.04 1.33
CA VAL A 70 2.99 -9.15 -0.04
C VAL A 70 4.06 -9.83 -0.92
N LEU A 71 3.86 -11.12 -1.20
CA LEU A 71 4.78 -11.89 -2.04
C LEU A 71 4.67 -11.49 -3.52
N TYR A 72 3.44 -11.37 -4.01
CA TYR A 72 3.16 -11.09 -5.41
C TYR A 72 2.04 -10.04 -5.55
N SER A 73 2.20 -9.17 -6.53
CA SER A 73 1.19 -8.21 -6.99
C SER A 73 1.41 -8.05 -8.48
N ALA A 74 0.35 -8.12 -9.27
CA ALA A 74 0.43 -8.01 -10.72
C ALA A 74 -0.75 -7.22 -11.27
N PRO A 75 -0.52 -6.45 -12.35
CA PRO A 75 -1.61 -5.84 -13.09
C PRO A 75 -2.47 -6.93 -13.74
N VAL A 76 -3.78 -6.75 -13.68
CA VAL A 76 -4.72 -7.55 -14.46
C VAL A 76 -5.02 -6.79 -15.74
N TYR A 77 -4.74 -7.40 -16.88
CA TYR A 77 -5.14 -6.87 -18.19
C TYR A 77 -6.51 -7.46 -18.53
N SER A 78 -7.51 -6.59 -18.70
CA SER A 78 -8.86 -6.94 -19.19
C SER A 78 -8.95 -6.78 -20.70
#